data_AF-A0A7W2YNS4-F1
#
_entry.id   AF-A0A7W2YNS4-F1
#
_cell.length_a   1.000
_cell.length_b   1.000
_cell.length_c   1.000
_cell.angle_alpha   90.00
_cell.angle_beta   90.00
_cell.angle_gamma   90.00
#
_symmetry.space_group_name_H-M   'P 1'
#
loop_
_entity.id
_entity.type
_entity.pdbx_description
1 polymer ?
#
loop_
_entity_poly.entity_id
_entity_poly.type
_entity_poly.pdbx_seq_one_letter_code
_entity_poly.pdbx_strand_id
1 'polypeptide(L)' 'VGASLEVMDRDTKKMRGDKKFIFSNMKTQQGLAEIIAFIEKEGMLNV' A
#
# COMPACT_ATOMS: atom_id res chain seq x y z
N VAL A 1 5.92 -8.86 -15.69
CA VAL A 1 6.65 -7.58 -15.52
C VAL A 1 7.86 -7.82 -14.64
N GLY A 2 9.05 -7.35 -15.03
CA GLY A 2 10.33 -7.62 -14.34
C GLY A 2 10.80 -6.45 -13.47
N ALA A 3 9.88 -5.73 -12.84
CA ALA A 3 10.24 -4.60 -11.98
C ALA A 3 10.84 -5.11 -10.66
N SER A 4 11.96 -4.51 -10.22
CA SER A 4 12.55 -4.81 -8.91
C SER A 4 11.71 -4.16 -7.80
N LEU A 5 11.15 -4.99 -6.91
CA LEU A 5 10.39 -4.54 -5.75
C LEU A 5 11.23 -3.68 -4.80
N GLU A 6 12.53 -3.96 -4.71
CA GLU A 6 13.46 -3.22 -3.85
C GLU A 6 13.67 -1.79 -4.34
N VAL A 7 13.78 -1.60 -5.66
CA VAL A 7 13.88 -0.26 -6.27
C VAL A 7 12.58 0.50 -6.05
N MET A 8 11.43 -0.15 -6.24
CA MET A 8 10.12 0.44 -6.01
C MET A 8 9.92 0.87 -4.55
N ASP A 9 10.36 0.05 -3.58
CA ASP A 9 10.24 0.37 -2.15
C ASP A 9 11.08 1.60 -1.78
N ARG A 10 12.35 1.61 -2.20
CA ARG A 10 13.26 2.75 -1.98
C ARG A 10 12.70 4.04 -2.56
N ASP A 11 12.26 4.00 -3.81
CA ASP A 11 11.76 5.19 -4.51
C ASP A 11 10.45 5.68 -3.91
N THR A 12 9.57 4.75 -3.49
CA THR A 12 8.32 5.08 -2.80
C THR A 12 8.58 5.77 -1.46
N LYS A 13 9.48 5.24 -0.64
CA LYS A 13 9.89 5.85 0.64
C LYS A 13 10.47 7.26 0.44
N LYS A 14 11.34 7.43 -0.56
CA LYS A 14 11.94 8.72 -0.88
C LYS A 14 10.90 9.76 -1.30
N MET A 15 9.94 9.38 -2.15
CA MET A 15 8.96 10.32 -2.71
C MET A 15 7.81 10.64 -1.76
N ARG A 16 7.43 9.69 -0.89
CA ARG A 16 6.29 9.86 0.03
C ARG A 16 6.66 10.42 1.39
N GLY A 17 7.95 10.38 1.76
CA GLY A 17 8.38 10.70 3.12
C GLY A 17 7.65 9.79 4.12
N ASP A 18 7.04 10.40 5.15
CA ASP A 18 6.33 9.67 6.20
C ASP A 18 4.90 9.22 5.82
N LYS A 19 4.45 9.53 4.60
CA LYS A 19 3.10 9.13 4.16
C LYS A 19 3.04 7.62 3.91
N LYS A 20 2.18 6.95 4.68
CA LYS A 20 1.89 5.52 4.60
C LYS A 20 1.66 5.05 3.15
N PHE A 21 2.15 3.86 2.83
CA PHE A 21 1.86 3.15 1.58
C PHE A 21 1.84 1.64 1.84
N ILE A 22 1.17 0.90 0.96
CA ILE A 22 0.99 -0.55 1.05
C ILE A 22 1.30 -1.14 -0.32
N PHE A 23 2.18 -2.15 -0.37
CA PHE A 23 2.32 -3.01 -1.54
C PHE A 23 1.19 -4.04 -1.56
N SER A 24 0.62 -4.28 -2.73
CA SER A 24 -0.42 -5.29 -2.88
C SER A 24 -0.26 -6.14 -4.12
N ASN A 25 -0.82 -7.35 -4.06
CA ASN A 25 -0.99 -8.24 -5.18
C ASN A 25 -2.43 -8.76 -5.18
N MET A 26 -3.25 -8.26 -6.09
CA MET A 26 -4.68 -8.59 -6.15
C MET A 26 -4.97 -10.03 -6.57
N LYS A 27 -4.02 -10.72 -7.23
CA LYS A 27 -4.20 -12.14 -7.59
C LYS A 27 -4.10 -13.04 -6.37
N THR A 28 -3.19 -12.73 -5.45
CA THR A 28 -2.99 -13.47 -4.20
C THR A 28 -3.64 -12.80 -2.99
N GLN A 29 -4.29 -11.65 -3.21
CA GLN A 29 -4.92 -10.79 -2.19
C GLN A 29 -3.95 -10.26 -1.12
N GLN A 30 -2.64 -10.31 -1.36
CA GLN A 30 -1.66 -9.70 -0.47
C GLN A 30 -1.85 -8.17 -0.44
N GLY A 31 -1.81 -7.56 0.75
CA GLY A 31 -2.00 -6.11 0.89
C GLY A 31 -3.46 -5.65 0.89
N LEU A 32 -4.41 -6.55 0.54
CA LEU A 32 -5.81 -6.18 0.33
C LEU A 32 -6.48 -5.80 1.66
N ALA A 33 -6.26 -6.58 2.72
CA ALA A 33 -6.84 -6.33 4.03
C ALA A 33 -6.34 -4.99 4.61
N GLU A 34 -5.04 -4.68 4.45
CA GLU A 34 -4.49 -3.40 4.91
C GLU A 34 -5.06 -2.20 4.13
N ILE A 35 -5.30 -2.35 2.82
CA ILE A 35 -5.92 -1.31 2.00
C ILE A 35 -7.36 -1.06 2.44
N ILE A 36 -8.14 -2.12 2.67
CA ILE A 36 -9.53 -1.99 3.15
C ILE A 36 -9.55 -1.26 4.49
N ALA A 37 -8.76 -1.71 5.46
CA ALA A 37 -8.69 -1.10 6.79
C ALA A 37 -8.24 0.38 6.73
N PHE A 38 -7.32 0.72 5.82
CA PHE A 38 -6.92 2.10 5.58
C PHE A 38 -8.09 2.96 5.07
N ILE A 39 -8.83 2.48 4.07
CA ILE A 39 -9.97 3.21 3.49
C ILE A 39 -11.08 3.36 4.52
N GLU A 40 -11.41 2.31 5.27
CA GLU A 40 -12.44 2.37 6.30
C GLU A 40 -12.10 3.40 7.39
N LYS A 41 -10.85 3.41 7.85
CA LYS A 41 -10.38 4.33 8.88
C LYS A 41 -10.34 5.78 8.39
N GLU A 42 -9.65 6.05 7.29
CA GLU A 42 -9.45 7.41 6.79
C GLU A 42 -10.72 7.97 6.11
N GLY A 43 -11.58 7.09 5.58
CA GLY A 43 -12.88 7.42 5.02
C GLY A 43 -14.03 7.45 6.04
N MET A 44 -13.76 7.16 7.32
CA MET A 44 -14.76 7.14 8.40
C MET A 44 -15.96 6.22 8.10
N LEU A 45 -15.71 5.04 7.51
CA LEU A 45 -16.77 4.13 7.04
C LEU A 45 -17.23 3.11 8.10
N ASN A 46 -16.48 2.98 9.19
CA ASN A 46 -16.86 2.17 10.35
C ASN A 46 -17.45 3.09 11.42
N VAL A 47 -18.79 3.19 11.44
CA VAL A 47 -19.59 3.79 12.52
C VAL A 47 -19.93 2.77 13.60
#